data_AF-A0A0M9EG49-F1
#
_entry.id   AF-A0A0M9EG49-F1
#
_cell.length_a   1.000
_cell.length_b   1.000
_cell.length_c   1.000
_cell.angle_alpha   90.00
_cell.angle_beta   90.00
_cell.angle_gamma   90.00
#
_symmetry.space_group_name_H-M   'P 1'
#
loop_
_entity.id
_entity.type
_entity.pdbx_description
1 polymer ?
#
loop_
_entity_poly.entity_id
_entity_poly.type
_entity_poly.pdbx_seq_one_letter_code
_entity_poly.pdbx_strand_id
1 'polypeptide(L)'
;MAIFVRLVMRKDLTSLVSILQILRNSRTSGIDMDQRISGHAAMTAHYFFGYGSLVNSRTHAFEDAYPARLTGWKRAWVATDLRPFAFLSAEPDANSTIDGLIAPVPCNDWAALDQREFAYDRFDTGTSVSHSQPNTPQIAVYSVSPERRIAPAAPPDILLSYVDVVVQGYLAVFGEAGVASFFATTDNWNTQVIDDRAAPIYPRHQVLTAAETALVDHFLATKDVTRLPPT
;
A
#
# COMPACT_ATOMS: atom_id res chain seq x y z
N MET A 1 -56.74 -4.13 31.89
CA MET A 1 -55.74 -4.79 31.00
C MET A 1 -54.38 -4.22 31.36
N ALA A 2 -53.70 -4.69 32.42
CA ALA A 2 -53.04 -6.00 32.57
C ALA A 2 -51.84 -6.14 31.60
N ILE A 3 -50.60 -5.96 32.11
CA ILE A 3 -49.57 -7.04 32.35
C ILE A 3 -48.50 -6.94 31.23
N PHE A 4 -47.18 -6.80 31.44
CA PHE A 4 -46.33 -7.04 32.60
C PHE A 4 -45.02 -6.22 32.49
N VAL A 5 -44.78 -5.36 33.47
CA VAL A 5 -43.47 -4.83 33.88
C VAL A 5 -43.38 -5.13 35.38
N ARG A 6 -42.38 -5.90 35.79
CA ARG A 6 -41.90 -6.14 37.18
C ARG A 6 -40.79 -7.20 37.04
N LEU A 7 -39.70 -7.25 37.80
CA LEU A 7 -39.11 -6.56 38.95
C LEU A 7 -37.77 -7.33 39.12
N VAL A 8 -36.61 -6.78 39.48
CA VAL A 8 -36.17 -6.53 40.87
C VAL A 8 -34.75 -5.99 40.79
N MET A 9 -34.56 -4.78 41.32
CA MET A 9 -33.30 -4.31 41.89
C MET A 9 -32.97 -5.11 43.15
N ARG A 10 -31.77 -5.69 43.27
CA ARG A 10 -31.08 -5.83 44.56
C ARG A 10 -29.57 -5.75 44.35
N LYS A 11 -28.97 -4.82 45.09
CA LYS A 11 -27.53 -4.60 45.31
C LYS A 11 -26.85 -5.90 45.78
N ASP A 12 -25.63 -6.16 45.33
CA ASP A 12 -24.64 -6.76 46.20
C ASP A 12 -23.23 -6.24 45.90
N LEU A 13 -22.54 -5.83 46.96
CA LEU A 13 -21.31 -5.05 46.97
C LEU A 13 -20.12 -5.96 47.34
N THR A 14 -20.03 -7.12 46.71
CA THR A 14 -19.15 -8.24 47.13
C THR A 14 -18.05 -8.62 46.13
N SER A 15 -17.85 -7.86 45.05
CA SER A 15 -16.82 -8.18 44.03
C SER A 15 -15.61 -7.23 43.98
N LEU A 16 -15.34 -6.51 45.08
CA LEU A 16 -14.20 -5.56 45.17
C LEU A 16 -13.13 -5.94 46.19
N VAL A 17 -13.26 -7.09 46.87
CA VAL A 17 -12.25 -7.58 47.83
C VAL A 17 -11.33 -8.66 47.23
N SER A 18 -11.70 -9.30 46.11
CA SER A 18 -10.91 -10.38 45.52
C SER A 18 -9.75 -9.94 44.60
N ILE A 19 -9.72 -8.67 44.17
CA ILE A 19 -8.66 -8.17 43.27
C ILE A 19 -7.47 -7.59 44.06
N LEU A 20 -7.69 -7.09 45.28
CA LEU A 20 -6.60 -6.58 46.14
C LEU A 20 -5.81 -7.66 46.89
N GLN A 21 -6.22 -8.93 46.83
CA GLN A 21 -5.57 -10.03 47.54
C GLN A 21 -4.58 -10.82 46.68
N ILE A 22 -4.62 -10.66 45.35
CA ILE A 22 -3.65 -11.27 44.42
C ILE A 22 -2.40 -10.40 44.26
N LEU A 23 -2.47 -9.09 44.55
CA LEU A 23 -1.34 -8.16 44.46
C LEU A 23 -0.51 -8.04 45.75
N ARG A 24 -0.74 -8.89 46.76
CA ARG A 24 -0.05 -8.77 48.06
C ARG A 24 0.81 -9.96 48.50
N ASN A 25 0.92 -11.03 47.70
CA ASN A 25 1.54 -12.29 48.16
C ASN A 25 2.67 -12.86 47.30
N SER A 26 3.46 -12.02 46.63
CA SER A 26 4.67 -12.49 45.93
C SER A 26 5.78 -11.43 45.91
N ARG A 27 6.16 -10.96 47.11
CA ARG A 27 7.53 -10.50 47.38
C ARG A 27 8.24 -11.58 48.20
N THR A 28 9.04 -12.41 47.54
CA THR A 28 10.36 -12.91 48.00
C THR A 28 10.76 -14.13 47.17
N SER A 29 11.48 -13.91 46.09
CA SER A 29 12.58 -14.79 45.63
C SER A 29 13.42 -13.96 44.67
N GLY A 30 14.60 -13.55 45.12
CA GLY A 30 15.59 -12.95 44.25
C GLY A 30 16.06 -14.02 43.27
N ILE A 31 15.53 -13.97 42.05
CA ILE A 31 16.11 -14.61 40.88
C ILE A 31 16.31 -13.48 39.89
N ASP A 32 17.57 -13.31 39.55
CA ASP A 32 18.13 -12.38 38.57
C ASP A 32 17.21 -12.16 37.36
N MET A 33 16.71 -10.92 37.22
CA MET A 33 15.77 -10.52 36.16
C MET A 33 16.49 -10.18 34.84
N ASP A 34 17.83 -10.31 34.79
CA ASP A 34 18.64 -10.06 33.60
C ASP A 34 18.86 -11.29 32.70
N GLN A 35 18.29 -12.45 33.02
CA GLN A 35 18.48 -13.67 32.21
C GLN A 35 17.21 -14.27 31.59
N ARG A 36 16.08 -13.56 31.60
CA ARG A 36 14.81 -14.03 30.97
C ARG A 36 14.41 -13.29 29.70
N ILE A 37 15.34 -12.59 29.05
CA ILE A 37 15.20 -12.14 27.65
C ILE A 37 16.32 -12.77 26.81
N SER A 38 16.44 -14.10 26.91
CA SER A 38 17.24 -14.88 25.99
C SER A 38 16.29 -15.88 25.33
N GLY A 39 15.62 -15.44 24.26
CA GLY A 39 14.59 -16.25 23.59
C GLY A 39 13.51 -15.53 22.80
N HIS A 40 13.59 -14.20 22.57
CA HIS A 40 12.80 -13.63 21.48
C HIS A 40 13.49 -14.05 20.19
N ALA A 41 12.96 -15.07 19.51
CA ALA A 41 13.16 -15.16 18.07
C ALA A 41 12.86 -13.77 17.51
N ALA A 42 13.84 -13.13 16.87
CA ALA A 42 13.64 -11.82 16.27
C ALA A 42 12.43 -11.97 15.33
N MET A 43 11.31 -11.33 15.69
CA MET A 43 10.13 -11.32 14.82
C MET A 43 10.56 -10.74 13.49
N THR A 44 10.53 -11.53 12.43
CA THR A 44 10.85 -11.07 11.08
C THR A 44 9.90 -9.93 10.75
N ALA A 45 10.44 -8.73 10.54
CA ALA A 45 9.62 -7.58 10.17
C ALA A 45 9.01 -7.81 8.79
N HIS A 46 7.73 -7.49 8.65
CA HIS A 46 7.03 -7.55 7.38
C HIS A 46 7.07 -6.19 6.69
N TYR A 47 7.41 -6.20 5.41
CA TYR A 47 7.44 -5.03 4.55
C TYR A 47 6.61 -5.31 3.31
N PHE A 48 6.10 -4.26 2.69
CA PHE A 48 5.50 -4.36 1.36
C PHE A 48 6.30 -3.54 0.36
N PHE A 49 6.30 -3.95 -0.90
CA PHE A 49 6.87 -3.21 -2.02
C PHE A 49 5.76 -2.45 -2.77
N GLY A 50 5.79 -1.13 -2.67
CA GLY A 50 4.90 -0.22 -3.41
C GLY A 50 5.54 0.24 -4.71
N TYR A 51 4.81 0.12 -5.82
CA TYR A 51 5.27 0.54 -7.16
C TYR A 51 4.33 1.54 -7.86
N GLY A 52 3.22 1.90 -7.22
CA GLY A 52 2.24 2.86 -7.69
C GLY A 52 2.10 4.05 -6.75
N SER A 53 0.87 4.39 -6.35
CA SER A 53 0.62 5.53 -5.46
C SER A 53 1.25 5.38 -4.08
N LEU A 54 1.54 4.14 -3.64
CA LEU A 54 2.32 3.83 -2.44
C LEU A 54 3.76 4.37 -2.49
N VAL A 55 4.28 4.77 -3.65
CA VAL A 55 5.57 5.48 -3.73
C VAL A 55 5.43 6.93 -3.23
N ASN A 56 4.23 7.50 -3.30
CA ASN A 56 3.98 8.83 -2.77
C ASN A 56 3.59 8.75 -1.30
N SER A 57 4.52 9.14 -0.43
CA SER A 57 4.33 9.14 1.03
C SER A 57 3.14 9.99 1.49
N ARG A 58 2.69 10.95 0.68
CA ARG A 58 1.47 11.75 0.97
C ARG A 58 0.17 10.95 0.92
N THR A 59 0.22 9.70 0.41
CA THR A 59 -0.95 8.82 0.29
C THR A 59 -1.10 7.83 1.45
N HIS A 60 -0.20 7.88 2.44
CA HIS A 60 -0.18 6.95 3.57
C HIS A 60 0.59 7.53 4.76
N ALA A 61 0.60 6.79 5.88
CA ALA A 61 1.35 7.15 7.09
C ALA A 61 2.48 6.14 7.42
N PHE A 62 2.88 5.29 6.47
CA PHE A 62 4.00 4.37 6.66
C PHE A 62 5.31 5.15 6.79
N GLU A 63 5.94 5.06 7.95
CA GLU A 63 7.27 5.59 8.25
C GLU A 63 8.34 4.56 7.88
N ASP A 64 9.63 4.94 7.90
CA ASP A 64 10.76 4.05 7.59
C ASP A 64 10.69 3.38 6.20
N ALA A 65 10.27 4.15 5.19
CA ALA A 65 10.28 3.70 3.80
C ALA A 65 11.66 3.84 3.16
N TYR A 66 12.07 2.84 2.37
CA TYR A 66 13.37 2.81 1.68
C TYR A 66 13.18 2.64 0.18
N PRO A 67 13.85 3.45 -0.66
CA PRO A 67 13.87 3.22 -2.09
C PRO A 67 14.36 1.80 -2.40
N ALA A 68 13.68 1.14 -3.33
CA ALA A 68 13.90 -0.26 -3.62
C ALA A 68 13.70 -0.55 -5.11
N ARG A 69 14.22 -1.70 -5.55
CA ARG A 69 13.99 -2.24 -6.89
C ARG A 69 13.53 -3.68 -6.82
N LEU A 70 12.49 -4.00 -7.59
CA LEU A 70 11.95 -5.35 -7.72
C LEU A 70 12.33 -5.91 -9.11
N THR A 71 13.18 -6.93 -9.13
CA THR A 71 13.60 -7.64 -10.35
C THR A 71 12.65 -8.79 -10.66
N GLY A 72 12.49 -9.15 -11.93
CA GLY A 72 11.61 -10.25 -12.33
C GLY A 72 10.14 -9.84 -12.40
N TRP A 73 9.85 -8.54 -12.41
CA TRP A 73 8.51 -7.97 -12.50
C TRP A 73 8.49 -6.78 -13.43
N LYS A 74 7.38 -6.63 -14.17
CA LYS A 74 7.06 -5.43 -14.96
C LYS A 74 5.80 -4.77 -14.45
N ARG A 75 5.63 -3.50 -14.77
CA ARG A 75 4.47 -2.70 -14.38
C ARG A 75 3.61 -2.42 -15.59
N ALA A 76 2.29 -2.47 -15.43
CA ALA A 76 1.36 -2.25 -16.53
C ALA A 76 0.05 -1.63 -16.03
N TRP A 77 -0.59 -0.84 -16.89
CA TRP A 77 -1.98 -0.47 -16.73
C TRP A 77 -2.88 -1.66 -17.15
N VAL A 78 -3.79 -2.08 -16.28
CA VAL A 78 -4.64 -3.26 -16.49
C VAL A 78 -6.11 -2.97 -16.19
N ALA A 79 -7.00 -3.68 -16.87
CA ALA A 79 -8.44 -3.62 -16.62
C ALA A 79 -8.84 -4.63 -15.54
N THR A 80 -9.87 -4.27 -14.76
CA THR A 80 -10.53 -5.15 -13.80
C THR A 80 -12.04 -5.01 -13.92
N ASP A 81 -12.79 -5.89 -13.28
CA ASP A 81 -14.24 -5.82 -13.17
C ASP A 81 -14.74 -4.87 -12.05
N LEU A 82 -13.83 -4.30 -11.25
CA LEU A 82 -14.18 -3.51 -10.06
C LEU A 82 -14.56 -2.05 -10.35
N ARG A 83 -13.97 -1.46 -11.39
CA ARG A 83 -14.14 -0.05 -11.79
C ARG A 83 -13.94 0.06 -13.31
N PRO A 84 -14.54 1.08 -13.97
CA PRO A 84 -14.34 1.30 -15.40
C PRO A 84 -12.98 1.93 -15.76
N PHE A 85 -12.06 2.06 -14.80
CA PHE A 85 -10.75 2.69 -14.99
C PHE A 85 -9.62 1.69 -14.77
N ALA A 86 -8.48 1.98 -15.38
CA ALA A 86 -7.26 1.17 -15.28
C ALA A 86 -6.70 1.17 -13.86
N PHE A 87 -6.23 -0.01 -13.43
CA PHE A 87 -5.40 -0.18 -12.25
C PHE A 87 -3.93 -0.26 -12.69
N LEU A 88 -3.03 0.28 -11.88
CA LEU A 88 -1.60 0.09 -12.08
C LEU A 88 -1.20 -1.20 -11.36
N SER A 89 -0.78 -2.21 -12.10
CA SER A 89 -0.41 -3.52 -11.57
C SER A 89 1.07 -3.82 -11.83
N ALA A 90 1.65 -4.71 -11.02
CA ALA A 90 2.93 -5.36 -11.30
C ALA A 90 2.67 -6.83 -11.65
N GLU A 91 3.36 -7.38 -12.65
CA GLU A 91 3.23 -8.78 -13.06
C GLU A 91 4.60 -9.45 -13.23
N PRO A 92 4.71 -10.77 -13.03
CA PRO A 92 5.97 -11.48 -13.24
C PRO A 92 6.48 -11.32 -14.67
N ASP A 93 7.73 -10.90 -14.81
CA ASP A 93 8.47 -10.83 -16.05
C ASP A 93 9.97 -10.93 -15.77
N ALA A 94 10.58 -12.06 -16.13
CA ALA A 94 11.95 -12.41 -15.73
C ALA A 94 13.02 -11.42 -16.22
N ASN A 95 12.72 -10.60 -17.23
CA ASN A 95 13.68 -9.68 -17.87
C ASN A 95 13.48 -8.23 -17.43
N SER A 96 12.49 -7.96 -16.58
CA SER A 96 12.12 -6.61 -16.17
C SER A 96 12.56 -6.29 -14.76
N THR A 97 12.67 -5.00 -14.49
CA THR A 97 12.91 -4.46 -13.15
C THR A 97 12.13 -3.17 -13.01
N ILE A 98 11.50 -2.98 -11.86
CA ILE A 98 10.77 -1.75 -11.54
C ILE A 98 11.32 -1.12 -10.26
N ASP A 99 11.47 0.21 -10.27
CA ASP A 99 11.71 1.00 -9.08
C ASP A 99 10.43 1.09 -8.23
N GLY A 100 10.59 1.25 -6.92
CA GLY A 100 9.49 1.40 -5.96
C GLY A 100 10.01 1.69 -4.55
N LEU A 101 9.14 1.61 -3.55
CA LEU A 101 9.50 1.78 -2.14
C LEU A 101 9.16 0.52 -1.36
N ILE A 102 10.03 0.12 -0.43
CA ILE A 102 9.60 -0.76 0.65
C ILE A 102 9.19 0.06 1.86
N ALA A 103 8.15 -0.37 2.57
CA ALA A 103 7.76 0.22 3.84
C ALA A 103 7.23 -0.87 4.80
N PRO A 104 7.37 -0.69 6.12
CA PRO A 104 6.92 -1.67 7.09
C PRO A 104 5.40 -1.80 7.06
N VAL A 105 4.93 -3.02 7.28
CA VAL A 105 3.51 -3.29 7.56
C VAL A 105 3.24 -2.85 9.00
N PRO A 106 2.31 -1.90 9.24
CA PRO A 106 2.03 -1.43 10.59
C PRO A 106 1.67 -2.58 11.53
N CYS A 107 2.30 -2.61 12.71
CA CYS A 107 2.10 -3.66 13.70
C CYS A 107 2.37 -5.09 13.18
N ASN A 108 3.04 -5.25 12.04
CA ASN A 108 3.12 -6.52 11.28
C ASN A 108 1.73 -7.12 10.98
N ASP A 109 0.68 -6.29 10.94
CA ASP A 109 -0.69 -6.70 10.65
C ASP A 109 -1.05 -6.35 9.20
N TRP A 110 -1.10 -7.40 8.39
CA TRP A 110 -1.45 -7.31 6.99
C TRP A 110 -2.90 -6.89 6.73
N ALA A 111 -3.82 -7.10 7.69
CA ALA A 111 -5.25 -6.94 7.45
C ALA A 111 -5.63 -5.52 7.00
N ALA A 112 -5.01 -4.51 7.61
CA ALA A 112 -5.25 -3.11 7.23
C ALA A 112 -4.76 -2.80 5.81
N LEU A 113 -3.64 -3.38 5.40
CA LEU A 113 -3.08 -3.20 4.06
C LEU A 113 -3.87 -4.00 3.02
N ASP A 114 -4.31 -5.21 3.34
CA ASP A 114 -5.19 -6.03 2.50
C ASP A 114 -6.53 -5.32 2.25
N GLN A 115 -7.09 -4.65 3.26
CA GLN A 115 -8.30 -3.85 3.08
C GLN A 115 -8.06 -2.63 2.17
N ARG A 116 -6.91 -1.96 2.30
CA ARG A 116 -6.53 -0.83 1.44
C ARG A 116 -6.35 -1.27 -0.01
N GLU A 117 -5.75 -2.44 -0.22
CA GLU A 117 -5.37 -3.01 -1.51
C GLU A 117 -6.33 -4.14 -1.94
N PHE A 118 -7.60 -4.09 -1.54
CA PHE A 118 -8.62 -5.15 -1.75
C PHE A 118 -8.81 -5.62 -3.20
N ALA A 119 -8.35 -4.82 -4.17
CA ALA A 119 -8.38 -5.11 -5.60
C ALA A 119 -7.20 -5.98 -6.08
N TYR A 120 -6.24 -6.26 -5.21
CA TYR A 120 -4.98 -6.94 -5.48
C TYR A 120 -4.83 -8.17 -4.59
N ASP A 121 -4.08 -9.16 -5.08
CA ASP A 121 -3.61 -10.28 -4.29
C ASP A 121 -2.18 -10.00 -3.82
N ARG A 122 -1.81 -10.53 -2.65
CA ARG A 122 -0.48 -10.39 -2.07
C ARG A 122 0.43 -11.55 -2.47
N PHE A 123 1.59 -11.24 -3.04
CA PHE A 123 2.60 -12.20 -3.46
C PHE A 123 3.90 -11.98 -2.68
N ASP A 124 4.54 -13.05 -2.23
CA ASP A 124 5.88 -12.99 -1.64
C ASP A 124 6.92 -12.72 -2.74
N THR A 125 7.81 -11.75 -2.52
CA THR A 125 8.86 -11.41 -3.50
C THR A 125 10.15 -12.22 -3.35
N GLY A 126 10.26 -13.02 -2.28
CA GLY A 126 11.48 -13.73 -1.92
C GLY A 126 12.65 -12.77 -1.81
N THR A 127 13.73 -13.08 -2.53
CA THR A 127 14.95 -12.24 -2.57
C THR A 127 14.98 -11.26 -3.75
N SER A 128 13.85 -11.06 -4.45
CA SER A 128 13.79 -10.26 -5.69
C SER A 128 13.81 -8.74 -5.46
N VAL A 129 13.73 -8.29 -4.21
CA VAL A 129 13.74 -6.87 -3.86
C VAL A 129 15.12 -6.47 -3.32
N SER A 130 15.74 -5.48 -3.95
CA SER A 130 16.97 -4.85 -3.46
C SER A 130 16.65 -3.51 -2.78
N HIS A 131 17.26 -3.25 -1.64
CA HIS A 131 17.03 -2.04 -0.82
C HIS A 131 18.22 -1.79 0.13
N SER A 132 18.25 -0.60 0.76
CA SER A 132 19.26 -0.23 1.77
C SER A 132 18.81 -0.44 3.22
N GLN A 133 17.59 -0.95 3.47
CA GLN A 133 17.12 -1.28 4.82
C GLN A 133 18.10 -2.29 5.49
N PRO A 134 18.57 -2.06 6.73
CA PRO A 134 19.67 -2.83 7.34
C PRO A 134 19.39 -4.31 7.66
N ASN A 135 18.12 -4.71 7.69
CA ASN A 135 17.70 -6.07 8.05
C ASN A 135 17.28 -6.83 6.79
N THR A 136 16.87 -8.09 6.96
CA THR A 136 16.31 -8.93 5.90
C THR A 136 14.81 -9.14 6.15
N PRO A 137 13.95 -8.13 5.87
CA PRO A 137 12.52 -8.27 6.08
C PRO A 137 11.91 -9.25 5.08
N GLN A 138 10.76 -9.84 5.44
CA GLN A 138 9.93 -10.51 4.44
C GLN A 138 9.15 -9.44 3.68
N ILE A 139 9.29 -9.42 2.36
CA ILE A 139 8.69 -8.41 1.50
C ILE A 139 7.61 -9.04 0.63
N ALA A 140 6.45 -8.39 0.57
CA ALA A 140 5.37 -8.77 -0.33
C ALA A 140 5.01 -7.65 -1.31
N VAL A 141 4.50 -8.03 -2.48
CA VAL A 141 3.99 -7.12 -3.50
C VAL A 141 2.51 -7.40 -3.73
N TYR A 142 1.71 -6.35 -3.88
CA TYR A 142 0.30 -6.48 -4.27
C TYR A 142 0.19 -6.43 -5.79
N SER A 143 -0.45 -7.41 -6.41
CA SER A 143 -0.65 -7.48 -7.87
C SER A 143 -2.11 -7.75 -8.19
N VAL A 144 -2.65 -7.12 -9.24
CA VAL A 144 -3.99 -7.46 -9.72
C VAL A 144 -3.94 -8.91 -10.19
N SER A 145 -4.71 -9.75 -9.52
CA SER A 145 -4.69 -11.18 -9.76
C SER A 145 -5.11 -11.52 -11.19
N PRO A 146 -4.54 -12.56 -11.82
CA PRO A 146 -4.97 -12.99 -13.15
C PRO A 146 -6.47 -13.24 -13.26
N GLU A 147 -7.11 -13.69 -12.18
CA GLU A 147 -8.55 -13.97 -12.10
C GLU A 147 -9.42 -12.71 -12.11
N ARG A 148 -8.90 -11.59 -11.59
CA ARG A 148 -9.56 -10.27 -11.61
C ARG A 148 -9.27 -9.49 -12.88
N ARG A 149 -8.26 -9.90 -13.65
CA ARG A 149 -7.96 -9.28 -14.94
C ARG A 149 -8.99 -9.73 -15.95
N ILE A 150 -9.64 -8.74 -16.54
CA ILE A 150 -10.49 -8.95 -17.70
C ILE A 150 -9.70 -8.64 -18.96
N ALA A 151 -10.06 -9.29 -20.06
CA ALA A 151 -9.63 -8.90 -21.40
C ALA A 151 -10.75 -8.05 -22.02
N PRO A 152 -10.79 -6.73 -21.76
CA PRO A 152 -11.87 -5.88 -22.25
C PRO A 152 -11.79 -5.76 -23.78
N ALA A 153 -12.92 -5.46 -24.43
CA ALA A 153 -12.97 -5.22 -25.87
C ALA A 153 -12.17 -3.98 -26.31
N ALA A 154 -11.93 -3.05 -25.38
CA ALA A 154 -11.08 -1.87 -25.55
C ALA A 154 -10.21 -1.68 -24.30
N PRO A 155 -9.00 -1.10 -24.44
CA PRO A 155 -8.15 -0.76 -23.29
C PRO A 155 -8.88 0.10 -22.24
N PRO A 156 -8.60 -0.07 -20.94
CA PRO A 156 -9.23 0.71 -19.88
C PRO A 156 -8.69 2.14 -19.84
N ASP A 157 -9.56 3.11 -19.54
CA ASP A 157 -9.16 4.51 -19.41
C ASP A 157 -8.32 4.73 -18.15
N ILE A 158 -7.26 5.53 -18.26
CA ILE A 158 -6.42 5.94 -17.13
C ILE A 158 -6.89 7.30 -16.61
N LEU A 159 -7.01 7.45 -15.29
CA LEU A 159 -7.27 8.75 -14.67
C LEU A 159 -5.97 9.56 -14.57
N LEU A 160 -5.97 10.80 -15.06
CA LEU A 160 -4.79 11.67 -15.00
C LEU A 160 -4.41 11.98 -13.55
N SER A 161 -5.39 12.17 -12.67
CA SER A 161 -5.17 12.34 -11.23
C SER A 161 -4.50 11.13 -10.57
N TYR A 162 -4.62 9.92 -11.15
CA TYR A 162 -3.86 8.76 -10.69
C TYR A 162 -2.41 8.84 -11.16
N VAL A 163 -2.16 9.16 -12.43
CA VAL A 163 -0.79 9.35 -12.96
C VAL A 163 -0.06 10.44 -12.18
N ASP A 164 -0.73 11.56 -11.91
CA ASP A 164 -0.21 12.70 -11.15
C ASP A 164 0.34 12.29 -9.78
N VAL A 165 -0.44 11.53 -9.01
CA VAL A 165 -0.04 11.06 -7.68
C VAL A 165 1.19 10.16 -7.74
N VAL A 166 1.23 9.26 -8.72
CA VAL A 166 2.33 8.32 -8.88
C VAL A 166 3.59 9.10 -9.24
N VAL A 167 3.54 9.94 -10.27
CA VAL A 167 4.68 10.75 -10.73
C VAL A 167 5.19 11.67 -9.63
N GLN A 168 4.32 12.30 -8.84
CA GLN A 168 4.73 13.12 -7.70
C GLN A 168 5.53 12.31 -6.66
N GLY A 169 5.15 11.05 -6.43
CA GLY A 169 5.91 10.14 -5.58
C GLY A 169 7.28 9.81 -6.17
N TYR A 170 7.32 9.42 -7.44
CA TYR A 170 8.59 9.10 -8.12
C TYR A 170 9.53 10.29 -8.17
N LEU A 171 9.03 11.49 -8.43
CA LEU A 171 9.82 12.72 -8.42
C LEU A 171 10.42 12.97 -7.03
N ALA A 172 9.63 12.83 -5.97
CA ALA A 172 10.09 13.08 -4.60
C ALA A 172 11.17 12.07 -4.15
N VAL A 173 11.08 10.82 -4.58
CA VAL A 173 11.93 9.73 -4.10
C VAL A 173 13.17 9.52 -4.98
N PHE A 174 13.01 9.66 -6.30
CA PHE A 174 14.00 9.27 -7.31
C PHE A 174 14.38 10.40 -8.27
N GLY A 175 13.80 11.59 -8.12
CA GLY A 175 13.98 12.70 -9.04
C GLY A 175 13.40 12.44 -10.43
N GLU A 176 13.70 13.32 -11.39
CA GLU A 176 13.21 13.22 -12.76
C GLU A 176 13.66 11.93 -13.47
N ALA A 177 14.85 11.41 -13.14
CA ALA A 177 15.33 10.13 -13.67
C ALA A 177 14.41 8.97 -13.27
N GLY A 178 13.87 8.98 -12.05
CA GLY A 178 12.89 7.99 -11.62
C GLY A 178 11.53 8.16 -12.28
N VAL A 179 11.12 9.39 -12.58
CA VAL A 179 9.91 9.64 -13.38
C VAL A 179 10.10 9.07 -14.80
N ALA A 180 11.23 9.36 -15.44
CA ALA A 180 11.56 8.79 -16.75
C ALA A 180 11.55 7.25 -16.73
N SER A 181 12.19 6.65 -15.72
CA SER A 181 12.19 5.20 -15.48
C SER A 181 10.75 4.67 -15.32
N PHE A 182 9.92 5.32 -14.49
CA PHE A 182 8.51 4.95 -14.29
C PHE A 182 7.76 4.86 -15.62
N PHE A 183 7.85 5.89 -16.45
CA PHE A 183 7.19 5.89 -17.75
C PHE A 183 7.79 4.84 -18.70
N ALA A 184 9.12 4.66 -18.72
CA ALA A 184 9.81 3.73 -19.60
C ALA A 184 9.50 2.25 -19.29
N THR A 185 9.36 1.90 -18.01
CA THR A 185 9.14 0.51 -17.57
C THR A 185 7.68 0.18 -17.27
N THR A 186 6.75 1.07 -17.67
CA THR A 186 5.30 0.83 -17.52
C THR A 186 4.70 0.54 -18.88
N ASP A 187 4.05 -0.60 -19.00
CA ASP A 187 3.36 -1.07 -20.19
C ASP A 187 1.92 -0.54 -20.27
N ASN A 188 1.31 -0.74 -21.44
CA ASN A 188 -0.10 -0.47 -21.74
C ASN A 188 -0.49 1.01 -21.64
N TRP A 189 0.39 1.90 -22.10
CA TRP A 189 0.04 3.31 -22.30
C TRP A 189 -0.87 3.54 -23.50
N ASN A 190 -1.03 2.57 -24.41
CA ASN A 190 -1.87 2.64 -25.62
C ASN A 190 -3.38 2.65 -25.30
N THR A 191 -3.83 3.69 -24.61
CA THR A 191 -5.19 3.86 -24.09
C THR A 191 -5.54 5.35 -23.97
N GLN A 192 -6.75 5.64 -23.49
CA GLN A 192 -7.21 6.98 -23.20
C GLN A 192 -6.79 7.41 -21.78
N VAL A 193 -6.48 8.69 -21.63
CA VAL A 193 -6.20 9.31 -20.34
C VAL A 193 -7.23 10.42 -20.11
N ILE A 194 -8.08 10.23 -19.11
CA ILE A 194 -9.12 11.19 -18.74
C ILE A 194 -8.49 12.29 -17.90
N ASP A 195 -8.56 13.53 -18.37
CA ASP A 195 -8.11 14.72 -17.64
C ASP A 195 -9.12 15.09 -16.55
N ASP A 196 -9.11 14.33 -15.46
CA ASP A 196 -9.98 14.55 -14.30
C ASP A 196 -9.40 15.55 -13.28
N ARG A 197 -8.37 16.32 -13.64
CA ARG A 197 -7.68 17.23 -12.67
C ARG A 197 -8.59 18.27 -12.04
N ALA A 198 -9.60 18.75 -12.77
CA ALA A 198 -10.56 19.73 -12.25
C ALA A 198 -11.54 19.13 -11.22
N ALA A 199 -11.80 17.82 -11.29
CA ALA A 199 -12.67 17.09 -10.39
C ALA A 199 -12.13 15.66 -10.19
N PRO A 200 -11.05 15.48 -9.41
CA PRO A 200 -10.30 14.22 -9.37
C PRO A 200 -11.17 13.04 -8.93
N ILE A 201 -11.16 11.98 -9.73
CA ILE A 201 -11.87 10.73 -9.46
C ILE A 201 -10.99 9.80 -8.62
N TYR A 202 -9.66 9.86 -8.77
CA TYR A 202 -8.76 9.02 -7.99
C TYR A 202 -8.83 9.42 -6.49
N PRO A 203 -9.21 8.50 -5.58
CA PRO A 203 -9.53 8.85 -4.20
C PRO A 203 -8.35 9.35 -3.37
N ARG A 204 -7.12 9.09 -3.84
CA ARG A 204 -5.88 9.51 -3.16
C ARG A 204 -5.14 10.59 -3.97
N HIS A 205 -5.83 11.29 -4.87
CA HIS A 205 -5.28 12.40 -5.64
C HIS A 205 -4.53 13.39 -4.73
N GLN A 206 -3.51 14.02 -5.28
CA GLN A 206 -2.73 15.06 -4.60
C GLN A 206 -2.81 16.34 -5.41
N VAL A 207 -2.65 17.48 -4.74
CA VAL A 207 -2.44 18.76 -5.42
C VAL A 207 -1.01 18.81 -5.91
N LEU A 208 -0.82 19.05 -7.21
CA LEU A 208 0.49 19.20 -7.82
C LEU A 208 0.84 20.69 -7.92
N THR A 209 2.14 20.98 -7.81
CA THR A 209 2.68 22.28 -8.23
C THR A 209 2.66 22.41 -9.75
N ALA A 210 2.76 23.64 -10.27
CA ALA A 210 2.83 23.86 -11.72
C ALA A 210 4.00 23.12 -12.39
N ALA A 211 5.13 22.99 -11.69
CA ALA A 211 6.29 22.24 -12.19
C ALA A 211 6.02 20.73 -12.23
N GLU A 212 5.39 20.17 -11.20
CA GLU A 212 4.98 18.76 -11.17
C GLU A 212 3.97 18.45 -12.28
N THR A 213 2.96 19.32 -12.46
CA THR A 213 1.97 19.18 -13.54
C THR A 213 2.63 19.21 -14.92
N ALA A 214 3.56 20.15 -15.15
CA ALA A 214 4.29 20.24 -16.41
C ALA A 214 5.17 19.00 -16.66
N LEU A 215 5.77 18.44 -15.61
CA LEU A 215 6.58 17.22 -15.71
C LEU A 215 5.73 16.01 -16.11
N VAL A 216 4.55 15.85 -15.50
CA VAL A 216 3.60 14.78 -15.88
C VAL A 216 3.21 14.93 -17.35
N ASP A 217 2.79 16.14 -17.76
CA ASP A 217 2.34 16.40 -19.12
C ASP A 217 3.45 16.18 -20.14
N HIS A 218 4.69 16.55 -19.81
CA HIS A 218 5.87 16.30 -20.63
C HIS A 218 6.07 14.80 -20.90
N PHE A 219 6.15 13.97 -19.85
CA PHE A 219 6.37 12.54 -20.04
C PHE A 219 5.18 11.82 -20.64
N LEU A 220 3.96 12.24 -20.31
CA LEU A 220 2.75 11.67 -20.87
C LEU A 220 2.67 11.91 -22.39
N ALA A 221 3.11 13.08 -22.87
CA ALA A 221 3.20 13.37 -24.31
C ALA A 221 4.23 12.51 -25.06
N THR A 222 5.14 11.80 -24.37
CA THR A 222 6.05 10.82 -24.98
C THR A 222 5.42 9.44 -25.16
N LYS A 223 4.19 9.24 -24.66
CA LYS A 223 3.47 7.98 -24.73
C LYS A 223 2.37 8.02 -25.79
N ASP A 224 2.02 6.83 -26.26
CA ASP A 224 0.89 6.63 -27.19
C ASP A 224 -0.44 6.72 -26.44
N VAL A 225 -0.77 7.88 -25.89
CA VAL A 225 -2.03 8.11 -25.15
C VAL A 225 -2.93 9.08 -25.91
N THR A 226 -4.24 8.88 -25.78
CA THR A 226 -5.23 9.90 -26.19
C THR A 226 -5.75 10.63 -24.95
N ARG A 227 -5.41 11.91 -24.79
CA ARG A 227 -5.93 12.72 -23.68
C ARG A 227 -7.37 13.15 -23.97
N LEU A 228 -8.28 12.85 -23.05
CA LEU A 228 -9.68 13.25 -23.11
C LEU A 228 -9.97 14.35 -22.09
N PRO A 229 -10.90 15.29 -22.39
CA PRO A 229 -11.36 16.26 -21.41
C PRO A 229 -12.09 15.54 -20.25
N PRO A 230 -12.26 16.22 -19.09
CA PRO A 230 -13.09 15.68 -18.02
C PRO A 230 -14.51 15.41 -18.55
N THR A 231 -15.06 14.25 -18.19
CA THR A 231 -16.46 13.86 -18.47
C THR A 231 -17.47 14.68 -17.70
#